data_AF-A0A2R7Y7S9-F1
#
_entry.id   AF-A0A2R7Y7S9-F1
#
_cell.length_a   1.000
_cell.length_b   1.000
_cell.length_c   1.000
_cell.angle_alpha   90.00
_cell.angle_beta   90.00
_cell.angle_gamma   90.00
#
_symmetry.space_group_name_H-M   'P 1'
#
loop_
_entity.id
_entity.type
_entity.pdbx_description
1 polymer ?
#
loop_
_entity_poly.entity_id
_entity_poly.type
_entity_poly.pdbx_seq_one_letter_code
_entity_poly.pdbx_strand_id
1 'polypeptide(L)'
;MSEEYYDAELEELKRRQLEALMRKQEEERRKQEEMEREAQKQEILRKAMTPDARARLSNVKLVRPELAKAVEDYIVNLALTGQLRSVIDEETLKQILYAIDSRTRRDYRIVIKEKR
;
A
#
# COMPACT_ATOMS: atom_id res chain seq x y z
N MET A 1 -52.76 -21.51 21.00
CA MET A 1 -51.75 -22.36 20.33
C MET A 1 -51.31 -21.82 18.96
N SER A 2 -52.15 -21.13 18.17
CA SER A 2 -51.73 -20.57 16.86
C SER A 2 -51.07 -19.19 16.93
N GLU A 3 -51.39 -18.38 17.94
CA GLU A 3 -50.84 -17.03 18.14
C GLU A 3 -49.39 -17.02 18.62
N GLU A 4 -49.04 -17.89 19.59
CA GLU A 4 -47.65 -18.07 20.06
C GLU A 4 -46.72 -18.57 18.95
N TYR A 5 -47.26 -19.33 17.98
CA TYR A 5 -46.48 -19.82 16.84
C TYR A 5 -46.15 -18.69 15.85
N TYR A 6 -47.09 -17.75 15.65
CA TYR A 6 -46.90 -16.57 14.81
C TYR A 6 -45.90 -15.57 15.41
N ASP A 7 -45.92 -15.40 16.73
CA ASP A 7 -44.99 -14.52 17.44
C ASP A 7 -43.56 -15.07 17.41
N ALA A 8 -43.39 -16.38 17.63
CA ALA A 8 -42.10 -17.06 17.55
C ALA A 8 -41.47 -17.02 16.14
N GLU A 9 -42.26 -17.23 15.07
CA GLU A 9 -41.76 -17.09 13.69
C GLU A 9 -41.36 -15.64 13.36
N LEU A 10 -42.10 -14.65 13.88
CA LEU A 10 -41.82 -13.23 13.67
C LEU A 10 -40.52 -12.81 14.38
N GLU A 11 -40.29 -13.31 15.59
CA GLU A 11 -39.04 -13.13 16.32
C GLU A 11 -37.86 -13.77 15.60
N GLU A 12 -38.02 -14.98 15.07
CA GLU A 12 -36.97 -15.67 14.32
C GLU A 12 -36.59 -14.94 13.02
N LEU A 13 -37.60 -14.42 12.30
CA LEU A 13 -37.39 -13.60 11.10
C LEU A 13 -36.65 -12.30 11.42
N LYS A 14 -37.02 -11.63 12.52
CA LYS A 14 -36.36 -10.41 13.01
C LYS A 14 -34.91 -10.69 13.43
N ARG A 15 -34.67 -11.84 14.06
CA ARG A 15 -33.34 -12.28 14.48
C ARG A 15 -32.43 -12.56 13.28
N ARG A 16 -32.94 -13.25 12.25
CA ARG A 16 -32.21 -13.44 10.97
C ARG A 16 -31.90 -12.12 10.27
N GLN A 17 -32.86 -11.19 10.24
CA GLN A 17 -32.65 -9.88 9.63
C GLN A 17 -31.57 -9.07 10.37
N LEU A 18 -31.58 -9.09 11.70
CA LEU A 18 -30.55 -8.45 12.54
C LEU A 18 -29.17 -9.08 12.33
N GLU A 19 -29.10 -10.41 12.29
CA GLU A 19 -27.84 -11.12 12.06
C GLU A 19 -27.25 -10.82 10.67
N ALA A 20 -28.10 -10.81 9.63
CA ALA A 20 -27.68 -10.44 8.28
C ALA A 20 -27.21 -8.98 8.20
N LEU A 21 -27.89 -8.07 8.89
CA LEU A 21 -27.49 -6.65 8.97
C LEU A 21 -26.13 -6.50 9.68
N MET A 22 -25.96 -7.14 10.83
CA MET A 22 -24.70 -7.14 11.59
C MET A 22 -23.55 -7.70 10.76
N ARG A 23 -23.77 -8.82 10.06
CA ARG A 23 -22.77 -9.43 9.18
C ARG A 23 -22.37 -8.51 8.03
N LYS A 24 -23.35 -7.85 7.41
CA LYS A 24 -23.08 -6.87 6.35
C LYS A 24 -22.29 -5.66 6.88
N GLN A 25 -22.67 -5.16 8.06
CA GLN A 25 -22.00 -4.02 8.68
C GLN A 25 -20.56 -4.36 9.11
N GLU A 26 -20.30 -5.58 9.61
CA GLU A 26 -18.94 -6.04 9.92
C GLU A 26 -18.10 -6.17 8.65
N GLU A 27 -18.66 -6.70 7.56
CA GLU A 27 -17.93 -6.83 6.29
C GLU A 27 -17.60 -5.46 5.68
N GLU A 28 -18.53 -4.51 5.74
CA GLU A 28 -18.27 -3.12 5.30
C GLU A 28 -17.21 -2.46 6.18
N ARG A 29 -17.24 -2.64 7.51
CA ARG A 29 -16.20 -2.14 8.41
C ARG A 29 -14.82 -2.69 8.06
N ARG A 30 -14.71 -4.00 7.85
CA ARG A 30 -13.43 -4.63 7.48
C ARG A 30 -12.90 -4.11 6.14
N LYS A 31 -13.76 -3.99 5.13
CA LYS A 31 -13.38 -3.42 3.82
C LYS A 31 -12.94 -1.97 3.96
N GLN A 32 -13.61 -1.20 4.80
CA GLN A 32 -13.27 0.20 5.02
C GLN A 32 -11.93 0.35 5.75
N GLU A 33 -11.67 -0.43 6.79
CA GLU A 33 -10.38 -0.46 7.48
C GLU A 33 -9.22 -0.88 6.55
N GLU A 34 -9.44 -1.86 5.67
CA GLU A 34 -8.45 -2.29 4.69
C GLU A 34 -8.18 -1.18 3.66
N MET A 35 -9.23 -0.57 3.11
CA MET A 35 -9.11 0.58 2.21
C MET A 35 -8.40 1.77 2.87
N GLU A 36 -8.69 2.08 4.13
CA GLU A 36 -8.03 3.17 4.85
C GLU A 36 -6.53 2.90 5.02
N ARG A 37 -6.14 1.66 5.35
CA ARG A 37 -4.73 1.26 5.44
C ARG A 37 -4.02 1.33 4.10
N GLU A 38 -4.67 0.88 3.03
CA GLU A 38 -4.13 0.99 1.68
C GLU A 38 -4.04 2.44 1.23
N ALA A 39 -5.05 3.26 1.51
CA ALA A 39 -5.07 4.68 1.18
C ALA A 39 -3.94 5.43 1.89
N GLN A 40 -3.68 5.15 3.17
CA GLN A 40 -2.56 5.75 3.90
C GLN A 40 -1.21 5.37 3.27
N LYS A 41 -1.01 4.09 2.93
CA LYS A 41 0.19 3.65 2.22
C LYS A 41 0.34 4.31 0.86
N GLN A 42 -0.73 4.37 0.08
CA GLN A 42 -0.73 5.01 -1.22
C GLN A 42 -0.51 6.52 -1.12
N GLU A 43 -1.02 7.18 -0.08
CA GLU A 43 -0.81 8.60 0.16
C GLU A 43 0.66 8.89 0.49
N ILE A 44 1.28 8.05 1.32
CA ILE A 44 2.73 8.15 1.60
C ILE A 44 3.53 7.99 0.31
N LEU A 45 3.21 6.97 -0.51
CA LEU A 45 3.87 6.75 -1.80
C LEU A 45 3.61 7.89 -2.80
N ARG A 46 2.41 8.47 -2.80
CA ARG A 46 2.01 9.59 -3.67
C ARG A 46 2.67 10.91 -3.25
N LYS A 47 2.87 11.12 -1.95
CA LYS A 47 3.66 12.25 -1.43
C LYS A 47 5.15 12.05 -1.71
N ALA A 48 5.60 10.79 -1.72
CA ALA A 48 7.00 10.45 -1.95
C ALA A 48 7.42 10.43 -3.42
N MET A 49 6.50 10.17 -4.35
CA MET A 49 6.80 9.99 -5.77
C MET A 49 5.87 10.82 -6.67
N THR A 50 6.42 11.30 -7.78
CA THR A 50 5.63 11.90 -8.86
C THR A 50 4.76 10.86 -9.58
N PRO A 51 3.64 11.28 -10.22
CA PRO A 51 2.82 10.37 -11.03
C PRO A 51 3.63 9.69 -12.15
N ASP A 52 4.54 10.40 -12.81
CA ASP A 52 5.43 9.85 -13.84
C ASP A 52 6.40 8.79 -13.29
N ALA A 53 6.99 9.02 -12.12
CA ALA A 53 7.84 8.03 -11.47
C ALA A 53 7.08 6.74 -11.12
N ARG A 54 5.83 6.83 -10.66
CA ARG A 54 5.00 5.64 -10.39
C ARG A 54 4.67 4.86 -11.66
N ALA A 55 4.36 5.55 -12.76
CA ALA A 55 4.13 4.91 -14.05
C ALA A 55 5.40 4.19 -14.54
N ARG A 56 6.57 4.83 -14.40
CA ARG A 56 7.86 4.22 -14.74
C ARG A 56 8.16 3.01 -13.87
N LEU A 57 7.96 3.10 -12.56
CA LEU A 57 8.16 2.00 -11.63
C LEU A 57 7.25 0.81 -11.97
N SER A 58 6.00 1.07 -12.35
CA SER A 58 5.05 0.04 -12.80
C SER A 58 5.54 -0.67 -14.05
N ASN A 59 6.04 0.07 -15.04
CA ASN A 59 6.65 -0.50 -16.24
C ASN A 59 7.92 -1.31 -15.92
N VAL A 60 8.76 -0.82 -15.00
CA VAL A 60 9.96 -1.54 -14.56
C VAL A 60 9.59 -2.80 -13.80
N LYS A 61 8.52 -2.80 -13.01
CA LYS A 61 8.02 -3.97 -12.29
C LYS A 61 7.60 -5.10 -13.24
N LEU A 62 7.06 -4.76 -14.41
CA LEU A 62 6.74 -5.73 -15.46
C LEU A 62 7.99 -6.37 -16.07
N VAL A 63 9.07 -5.62 -16.25
CA VAL A 63 10.29 -6.10 -16.90
C VAL A 63 11.24 -6.78 -15.90
N ARG A 64 11.37 -6.21 -14.70
CA ARG A 64 12.25 -6.66 -13.61
C ARG A 64 11.62 -6.36 -12.24
N PRO A 65 10.77 -7.27 -11.72
CA PRO A 65 10.09 -7.07 -10.45
C PRO A 65 11.04 -6.96 -9.25
N GLU A 66 12.20 -7.62 -9.28
CA GLU A 66 13.16 -7.58 -8.18
C GLU A 66 13.76 -6.19 -7.96
N LEU A 67 14.14 -5.50 -9.04
CA LEU A 67 14.64 -4.13 -8.96
C LEU A 67 13.54 -3.17 -8.52
N ALA A 68 12.31 -3.35 -9.03
CA ALA A 68 11.19 -2.52 -8.62
C ALA A 68 10.90 -2.66 -7.12
N LYS A 69 10.95 -3.89 -6.58
CA LYS A 69 10.74 -4.16 -5.15
C LYS A 69 11.82 -3.50 -4.29
N ALA A 70 13.09 -3.61 -4.67
CA ALA A 70 14.19 -2.97 -3.95
C ALA A 70 14.06 -1.43 -3.93
N VAL A 71 13.56 -0.84 -5.03
CA VAL A 71 13.26 0.59 -5.10
C VAL A 71 12.04 0.95 -4.23
N GLU A 72 10.95 0.17 -4.28
CA GLU A 72 9.78 0.35 -3.42
C GLU A 72 10.19 0.35 -1.94
N ASP A 73 10.95 -0.67 -1.51
CA ASP A 73 11.43 -0.79 -0.13
C ASP A 73 12.32 0.39 0.27
N TYR A 74 13.20 0.87 -0.61
CA TYR A 74 14.05 2.03 -0.34
C TYR A 74 13.23 3.31 -0.16
N ILE A 75 12.24 3.54 -1.02
CA ILE A 75 11.37 4.73 -0.98
C ILE A 75 10.47 4.70 0.25
N VAL A 76 9.90 3.55 0.59
CA VAL A 76 9.09 3.36 1.81
C VAL A 76 9.93 3.65 3.05
N ASN A 77 11.16 3.13 3.12
CA ASN A 77 12.06 3.42 4.23
C ASN A 77 12.37 4.91 4.35
N LEU A 78 12.67 5.61 3.25
CA LEU A 78 12.92 7.05 3.25
C LEU A 78 11.70 7.87 3.69
N ALA A 79 10.50 7.42 3.33
CA ALA A 79 9.26 8.08 3.72
C ALA A 79 8.97 7.86 5.22
N LEU A 80 9.19 6.65 5.74
CA LEU A 80 9.04 6.31 7.16
C LEU A 80 10.04 7.05 8.06
N THR A 81 11.29 7.22 7.61
CA THR A 81 12.31 7.97 8.37
C THR A 81 12.10 9.49 8.31
N GLY A 82 11.13 9.97 7.52
CA GLY A 82 10.90 11.40 7.31
C GLY A 82 12.06 12.12 6.63
N GLN A 83 13.03 11.38 6.07
CA GLN A 83 14.19 11.94 5.37
C GLN A 83 13.88 12.29 3.91
N LEU A 84 12.66 12.03 3.46
CA LEU A 84 12.22 12.36 2.12
C LEU A 84 12.07 13.89 1.97
N ARG A 85 13.19 14.55 1.66
CA ARG A 85 13.30 16.01 1.56
C ARG A 85 12.70 16.57 0.27
N SER A 86 12.57 15.75 -0.78
CA SER A 86 12.00 16.10 -2.07
C SER A 86 11.24 14.92 -2.66
N VAL A 87 10.23 15.23 -3.48
CA VAL A 87 9.49 14.24 -4.26
C VAL A 87 10.43 13.54 -5.23
N ILE A 88 10.26 12.22 -5.41
CA ILE A 88 11.05 11.43 -6.35
C ILE A 88 10.46 11.57 -7.75
N ASP A 89 11.22 12.23 -8.62
CA ASP A 89 10.98 12.33 -10.06
C ASP A 89 11.46 11.11 -10.84
N GLU A 90 11.08 11.02 -12.13
CA GLU A 90 11.51 9.93 -13.02
C GLU A 90 13.04 9.86 -13.15
N GLU A 91 13.73 11.00 -13.22
CA GLU A 91 15.20 11.04 -13.28
C GLU A 91 15.84 10.47 -12.01
N THR A 92 15.37 10.90 -10.84
CA THR A 92 15.82 10.38 -9.54
C THR A 92 15.55 8.89 -9.43
N LEU A 93 14.38 8.43 -9.87
CA LEU A 93 14.04 7.01 -9.91
C LEU A 93 15.00 6.21 -10.81
N LYS A 94 15.34 6.72 -11.99
CA LYS A 94 16.34 6.11 -12.89
C LYS A 94 17.71 6.04 -12.24
N GLN A 95 18.14 7.09 -11.54
CA GLN A 95 19.41 7.07 -10.81
C GLN A 95 19.42 6.03 -9.69
N ILE A 96 18.33 5.91 -8.91
CA ILE A 96 18.19 4.89 -7.87
C ILE A 96 18.18 3.49 -8.48
N LEU A 97 17.42 3.28 -9.57
CA LEU A 97 17.40 2.00 -10.31
C LEU A 97 18.80 1.60 -10.78
N TYR A 98 19.56 2.56 -11.32
CA TYR A 98 20.94 2.33 -11.75
C TYR A 98 21.87 2.05 -10.56
N ALA A 99 21.72 2.77 -9.45
CA ALA A 99 22.47 2.56 -8.22
C ALA A 99 22.19 1.19 -7.59
N ILE A 100 20.94 0.71 -7.67
CA ILE A 100 20.55 -0.61 -7.17
C ILE A 100 21.03 -1.71 -8.13
N ASP A 101 20.81 -1.60 -9.44
CA ASP A 101 21.32 -2.58 -10.42
C ASP A 101 22.85 -2.67 -10.36
N SER A 102 23.54 -1.54 -10.18
CA SER A 102 25.00 -1.53 -10.01
C SER A 102 25.46 -2.12 -8.67
N ARG A 103 24.74 -1.90 -7.56
CA ARG A 103 25.00 -2.59 -6.28
C ARG A 103 24.76 -4.09 -6.38
N THR A 104 23.71 -4.53 -7.08
CA THR A 104 23.44 -5.95 -7.34
C THR A 104 24.53 -6.58 -8.21
N ARG A 105 25.16 -5.81 -9.10
CA ARG A 105 26.26 -6.30 -9.97
C ARG A 105 27.66 -6.19 -9.37
N ARG A 106 27.91 -5.34 -8.37
CA ARG A 106 29.26 -5.08 -7.86
C ARG A 106 29.27 -4.80 -6.36
N ASP A 107 29.77 -5.80 -5.64
CA ASP A 107 30.33 -5.70 -4.30
C ASP A 107 31.59 -4.80 -4.32
N TYR A 108 31.41 -3.48 -4.45
CA TYR A 108 32.51 -2.53 -4.23
C TYR A 108 31.98 -1.27 -3.52
N ARG A 109 32.09 -1.34 -2.18
CA ARG A 109 32.15 -0.25 -1.19
C ARG A 109 32.19 1.16 -1.78
N ILE A 110 31.05 1.87 -1.78
CA ILE A 110 31.00 3.30 -2.08
C ILE A 110 31.05 4.08 -0.76
N VAL A 111 32.20 4.68 -0.47
CA VAL A 111 32.40 5.69 0.56
C VAL A 111 31.88 7.02 0.01
N ILE A 112 30.82 7.55 0.58
CA ILE A 112 30.31 8.88 0.24
C ILE A 112 31.26 9.91 0.85
N LYS A 113 32.01 10.66 0.02
CA LYS A 113 32.82 11.80 0.47
C LYS A 113 31.92 13.04 0.58
N GLU A 114 31.77 13.52 1.80
CA GLU A 114 31.25 14.83 2.13
C GLU A 114 32.22 15.91 1.60
N LYS A 115 31.70 16.91 0.89
CA LYS A 115 32.44 18.11 0.48
C LYS A 115 32.20 19.18 1.54
N ARG A 116 33.25 19.60 2.25
CA ARG A 116 33.37 20.91 2.88
C ARG A 116 34.64 21.58 2.37
#